data_AF-A0A5E6NED8-F1
#
_entry.id   AF-A0A5E6NED8-F1
#
_cell.length_a   1.000
_cell.length_b   1.000
_cell.length_c   1.000
_cell.angle_alpha   90.00
_cell.angle_beta   90.00
_cell.angle_gamma   90.00
#
_symmetry.space_group_name_H-M   'P 1'
#
loop_
_entity.id
_entity.type
_entity.pdbx_description
1 polymer ?
#
loop_
_entity_poly.entity_id
_entity_poly.type
_entity_poly.pdbx_seq_one_letter_code
_entity_poly.pdbx_strand_id
1 'polypeptide(L)'
;MGRLRAFSKVGNPNRYSKRECIINYVESIWKHEQKPQFVLVDGRFRVACFLYYLATGAPGTKIVFDDYVNRPHYHLIEEFVEPNKTCGRQCMFVVPEKVDKEKNYEFNASILFVME
;
A
#
# COMPACT_ATOMS: atom_id res chain seq x y z
N MET A 1 20.88 3.82 -27.61
CA MET A 1 19.43 4.12 -27.54
C MET A 1 18.67 2.79 -27.49
N GLY A 2 18.53 2.20 -26.30
CA GLY A 2 17.88 0.89 -26.11
C GLY A 2 16.74 1.02 -25.11
N ARG A 3 15.49 0.85 -25.57
CA ARG A 3 14.31 0.82 -24.69
C ARG A 3 14.31 -0.51 -23.92
N LEU A 4 14.85 -0.49 -22.71
CA LEU A 4 14.68 -1.58 -21.74
C LEU A 4 13.23 -1.59 -21.25
N ARG A 5 12.39 -2.47 -21.80
CA ARG A 5 11.06 -2.76 -21.23
C ARG A 5 11.26 -3.70 -20.03
N ALA A 6 11.37 -3.11 -18.83
CA ALA A 6 11.61 -3.81 -17.56
C ALA A 6 10.32 -4.22 -16.82
N PHE A 7 9.17 -4.22 -17.48
CA PHE A 7 7.89 -4.54 -16.87
C PHE A 7 7.02 -5.36 -17.82
N SER A 8 6.20 -6.27 -17.28
CA SER A 8 5.17 -6.96 -18.03
C SER A 8 4.10 -5.97 -18.52
N LYS A 9 3.19 -6.41 -19.40
CA LYS A 9 2.09 -5.59 -19.94
C LYS A 9 1.19 -4.94 -18.87
N VAL A 10 1.28 -5.41 -17.62
CA VAL A 10 0.50 -4.94 -16.46
C VAL A 10 1.41 -4.29 -15.38
N GLY A 11 2.69 -4.02 -15.67
CA GLY A 11 3.57 -3.34 -14.71
C GLY A 11 4.23 -4.24 -13.66
N ASN A 12 4.20 -5.57 -13.81
CA ASN A 12 4.96 -6.46 -12.92
C ASN A 12 6.44 -6.46 -13.30
N PRO A 13 7.38 -6.41 -12.34
CA PRO A 13 8.78 -6.64 -12.63
C PRO A 13 8.96 -8.04 -13.26
N ASN A 14 9.60 -8.11 -14.43
CA ASN A 14 9.86 -9.40 -15.10
C ASN A 14 10.92 -10.25 -14.36
N ARG A 15 11.60 -9.67 -13.37
CA ARG A 15 12.53 -10.31 -12.44
C ARG A 15 12.65 -9.43 -11.20
N TYR A 16 12.81 -10.04 -10.03
CA TYR A 16 13.04 -9.35 -8.75
C TYR A 16 14.47 -8.78 -8.59
N SER A 17 15.21 -8.58 -9.69
CA SER A 17 16.57 -8.02 -9.67
C SER A 17 16.64 -6.56 -9.19
N LYS A 18 15.51 -5.96 -8.81
CA LYS A 18 15.39 -4.60 -8.26
C LYS A 18 14.49 -4.57 -7.02
N ARG A 19 14.53 -5.58 -6.15
CA ARG A 19 13.74 -5.63 -4.89
C ARG A 19 13.94 -4.38 -4.03
N GLU A 20 15.16 -3.87 -3.98
CA GLU A 20 15.51 -2.59 -3.34
C GLU A 20 14.77 -1.37 -3.90
N CYS A 21 14.17 -1.45 -5.10
CA CYS A 21 13.36 -0.38 -5.67
C CYS A 21 11.88 -0.45 -5.28
N ILE A 22 11.42 -1.54 -4.65
CA ILE A 22 10.01 -1.68 -4.24
C ILE A 22 9.67 -0.64 -3.17
N ILE A 23 10.58 -0.40 -2.23
CA ILE A 23 10.39 0.64 -1.22
C ILE A 23 10.24 2.03 -1.85
N ASN A 24 11.00 2.30 -2.91
CA ASN A 24 10.87 3.57 -3.65
C ASN A 24 9.47 3.76 -4.26
N TYR A 25 8.81 2.67 -4.66
CA TYR A 25 7.43 2.71 -5.15
C TYR A 25 6.44 2.96 -3.99
N VAL A 26 6.57 2.20 -2.89
CA VAL A 26 5.72 2.30 -1.70
C VAL A 26 5.73 3.73 -1.15
N GLU A 27 6.92 4.31 -0.98
CA GLU A 27 7.11 5.62 -0.37
C GLU A 27 6.90 6.80 -1.33
N SER A 28 6.77 6.54 -2.63
CA SER A 28 6.83 7.57 -3.68
C SER A 28 5.89 8.75 -3.43
N ILE A 29 4.65 8.48 -3.02
CA ILE A 29 3.64 9.51 -2.74
C ILE A 29 4.07 10.42 -1.57
N TRP A 30 4.77 9.87 -0.57
CA TRP A 30 5.23 10.62 0.59
C TRP A 30 6.53 11.38 0.35
N LYS A 31 7.17 11.22 -0.81
CA LYS A 31 8.35 12.02 -1.20
C LYS A 31 7.97 13.43 -1.69
N HIS A 32 6.69 13.68 -1.97
CA HIS A 32 6.20 15.01 -2.32
C HIS A 32 6.13 15.93 -1.08
N GLU A 33 6.30 17.23 -1.28
CA GLU A 33 6.21 18.24 -0.20
C GLU A 33 4.82 18.26 0.42
N GLN A 34 3.78 18.28 -0.43
CA GLN A 34 2.39 18.22 0.01
C GLN A 34 2.01 16.78 0.38
N LYS A 35 1.59 16.58 1.63
CA LYS A 35 1.12 15.28 2.11
C LYS A 35 -0.36 15.10 1.77
N PRO A 36 -0.76 13.95 1.23
CA PRO A 36 -2.15 13.71 0.85
C PRO A 36 -3.02 13.50 2.08
N GLN A 37 -4.24 14.03 2.04
CA GLN A 37 -5.32 13.70 2.98
C GLN A 37 -6.29 12.63 2.42
N PHE A 38 -6.06 12.24 1.17
CA PHE A 38 -6.82 11.21 0.46
C PHE A 38 -5.88 10.44 -0.47
N VAL A 39 -5.89 9.11 -0.40
CA VAL A 39 -5.04 8.24 -1.22
C VAL A 39 -5.84 7.08 -1.80
N LEU A 40 -5.58 6.73 -3.06
CA LEU A 40 -6.10 5.54 -3.71
C LEU A 40 -5.00 4.49 -3.87
N VAL A 41 -5.21 3.31 -3.30
CA VAL A 41 -4.39 2.11 -3.44
C VAL A 41 -5.01 1.21 -4.51
N ASP A 42 -4.60 1.44 -5.75
CA ASP A 42 -4.98 0.64 -6.93
C ASP A 42 -3.74 0.24 -7.77
N GLY A 43 -2.63 0.06 -7.08
CA GLY A 43 -1.32 -0.20 -7.70
C GLY A 43 -0.84 -1.63 -7.51
N ARG A 44 0.48 -1.78 -7.56
CA ARG A 44 1.21 -2.98 -7.11
C ARG A 44 1.49 -2.87 -5.62
N PHE A 45 1.81 -4.01 -4.99
CA PHE A 45 2.17 -4.07 -3.56
C PHE A 45 1.12 -3.39 -2.66
N ARG A 46 -0.18 -3.61 -2.95
CA ARG A 46 -1.29 -2.85 -2.37
C ARG A 46 -1.28 -2.87 -0.83
N VAL A 47 -1.04 -4.03 -0.23
CA VAL A 47 -0.93 -4.18 1.24
C VAL A 47 0.24 -3.36 1.80
N ALA A 48 1.44 -3.47 1.21
CA ALA A 48 2.62 -2.72 1.66
C ALA A 48 2.43 -1.20 1.53
N CYS A 49 1.82 -0.75 0.42
CA CYS A 49 1.45 0.65 0.21
C CYS A 49 0.46 1.11 1.29
N PHE A 50 -0.62 0.34 1.49
CA PHE A 50 -1.64 0.64 2.49
C PHE A 50 -1.06 0.79 3.89
N LEU A 51 -0.26 -0.18 4.33
CA LEU A 51 0.35 -0.18 5.66
C LEU A 51 1.29 1.00 5.85
N TYR A 52 2.13 1.30 4.84
CA TYR A 52 3.00 2.47 4.87
C TYR A 52 2.17 3.77 4.99
N TYR A 53 1.09 3.92 4.22
CA TYR A 53 0.22 5.09 4.27
C TYR A 53 -0.55 5.20 5.59
N LEU A 54 -0.92 4.06 6.19
CA LEU A 54 -1.52 4.02 7.51
C LEU A 54 -0.54 4.51 8.59
N ALA A 55 0.73 4.11 8.52
CA ALA A 55 1.75 4.49 9.50
C ALA A 55 2.24 5.94 9.37
N THR A 56 2.20 6.49 8.15
CA THR A 56 2.77 7.80 7.82
C THR A 56 1.74 8.90 7.55
N GLY A 57 0.48 8.54 7.30
CA GLY A 57 -0.62 9.49 7.14
C GLY A 57 -0.94 10.23 8.43
N ALA A 58 -1.45 11.45 8.29
CA ALA A 58 -2.01 12.18 9.43
C ALA A 58 -3.36 11.56 9.83
N PRO A 59 -3.74 11.58 11.11
CA PRO A 59 -5.09 11.19 11.54
C PRO A 59 -6.18 11.83 10.67
N GLY A 60 -7.19 11.05 10.31
CA GLY A 60 -8.28 11.49 9.42
C GLY A 60 -7.98 11.38 7.91
N THR A 61 -6.74 11.04 7.52
CA THR A 61 -6.41 10.74 6.12
C THR A 61 -7.25 9.56 5.62
N LYS A 62 -7.87 9.71 4.46
CA LYS A 62 -8.70 8.67 3.84
C LYS A 62 -7.86 7.82 2.89
N ILE A 63 -7.94 6.51 3.02
CA ILE A 63 -7.22 5.57 2.15
C ILE A 63 -8.26 4.66 1.51
N VAL A 64 -8.44 4.75 0.19
CA VAL A 64 -9.30 3.85 -0.58
C VAL A 64 -8.46 2.70 -1.11
N PHE A 65 -8.89 1.46 -0.87
CA PHE A 65 -8.26 0.22 -1.31
C PHE A 65 -9.13 -0.44 -2.38
N ASP A 66 -8.64 -0.53 -3.62
CA ASP A 66 -9.37 -1.16 -4.73
C ASP A 66 -9.28 -2.70 -4.72
N ASP A 67 -10.32 -3.38 -5.22
CA ASP A 67 -10.55 -4.83 -5.12
C ASP A 67 -10.46 -5.45 -3.71
N TYR A 68 -10.60 -4.64 -2.64
CA TYR A 68 -10.49 -5.11 -1.27
C TYR A 68 -11.48 -6.24 -0.93
N VAL A 69 -12.77 -6.01 -1.20
CA VAL A 69 -13.85 -6.86 -0.69
C VAL A 69 -13.72 -8.30 -1.22
N ASN A 70 -13.32 -8.46 -2.47
CA ASN A 70 -13.32 -9.74 -3.16
C ASN A 70 -11.99 -10.52 -3.03
N ARG A 71 -11.03 -10.02 -2.23
CA ARG A 71 -9.69 -10.58 -2.10
C ARG A 71 -9.36 -10.82 -0.62
N PRO A 72 -9.71 -11.99 -0.06
CA PRO A 72 -9.57 -12.28 1.38
C PRO A 72 -8.15 -12.12 1.92
N HIS A 73 -7.12 -12.34 1.11
CA HIS A 73 -5.73 -12.13 1.51
C HIS A 73 -5.39 -10.66 1.82
N TYR A 74 -6.23 -9.69 1.44
CA TYR A 74 -6.09 -8.29 1.85
C TYR A 74 -6.69 -8.01 3.23
N HIS A 75 -7.55 -8.87 3.75
CA HIS A 75 -8.24 -8.65 5.04
C HIS A 75 -7.29 -8.79 6.24
N LEU A 76 -6.06 -9.27 6.03
CA LEU A 76 -5.00 -9.23 7.04
C LEU A 76 -4.69 -7.81 7.55
N ILE A 77 -5.01 -6.77 6.77
CA ILE A 77 -4.80 -5.38 7.21
C ILE A 77 -5.78 -4.95 8.32
N GLU A 78 -6.86 -5.70 8.52
CA GLU A 78 -7.83 -5.44 9.59
C GLU A 78 -7.24 -5.62 10.98
N GLU A 79 -6.11 -6.31 11.11
CA GLU A 79 -5.33 -6.36 12.35
C GLU A 79 -4.82 -4.97 12.80
N PHE A 80 -4.73 -4.01 11.87
CA PHE A 80 -4.22 -2.66 12.12
C PHE A 80 -5.32 -1.60 12.15
N VAL A 81 -6.36 -1.76 11.33
CA VAL A 81 -7.46 -0.80 11.23
C VAL A 81 -8.71 -1.44 10.63
N GLU A 82 -9.87 -1.17 11.24
CA GLU A 82 -11.15 -1.67 10.73
C GLU A 82 -11.59 -0.95 9.44
N PRO A 83 -12.31 -1.64 8.53
CA PRO A 83 -12.96 -1.02 7.37
C PRO A 83 -13.88 0.14 7.79
N ASN A 84 -13.74 1.31 7.17
CA ASN A 84 -14.64 2.43 7.47
C ASN A 84 -15.91 2.40 6.60
N LYS A 85 -15.76 2.20 5.28
CA LYS A 85 -16.89 2.16 4.35
C LYS A 85 -16.55 1.34 3.11
N THR A 86 -17.46 0.47 2.69
CA THR A 86 -17.33 -0.25 1.41
C THR A 86 -18.18 0.41 0.31
N CYS A 87 -17.71 0.32 -0.93
CA CYS A 87 -18.43 0.73 -2.12
C CYS A 87 -18.14 -0.27 -3.25
N GLY A 88 -19.07 -1.19 -3.49
CA GLY A 88 -18.84 -2.31 -4.40
C GLY A 88 -17.62 -3.14 -3.96
N ARG A 89 -16.62 -3.28 -4.85
CA ARG A 89 -15.38 -4.02 -4.57
C ARG A 89 -14.35 -3.23 -3.74
N GLN A 90 -14.56 -1.93 -3.56
CA GLN A 90 -13.63 -1.03 -2.88
C GLN A 90 -13.93 -0.90 -1.40
N CYS A 91 -12.89 -0.62 -0.62
CA CYS A 91 -13.03 -0.28 0.79
C CYS A 91 -12.26 1.00 1.11
N MET A 92 -12.88 1.90 1.87
CA MET A 92 -12.24 3.08 2.43
C MET A 92 -11.90 2.81 3.89
N PHE A 93 -10.71 3.24 4.27
CA PHE A 93 -10.18 3.28 5.62
C PHE A 93 -9.86 4.72 6.00
N VAL A 94 -9.79 4.97 7.30
CA VAL A 94 -9.41 6.27 7.85
C VAL A 94 -8.24 6.06 8.80
N VAL A 95 -7.17 6.82 8.61
CA VAL A 95 -6.01 6.77 9.51
C VAL A 95 -6.46 7.19 10.92
N PRO A 96 -6.30 6.33 11.94
CA PRO A 96 -6.75 6.62 13.30
C PRO A 96 -5.82 7.63 14.00
N GLU A 97 -6.28 8.20 15.11
CA GLU A 97 -5.48 9.09 15.97
C GLU A 97 -4.21 8.41 16.52
N LYS A 98 -4.30 7.10 16.77
CA LYS A 98 -3.19 6.28 17.24
C LYS A 98 -3.04 5.08 16.33
N VAL A 99 -1.88 4.97 15.70
CA VAL A 99 -1.44 3.81 14.95
C VAL A 99 -0.26 3.21 15.68
N ASP A 100 -0.27 1.90 15.91
CA ASP A 100 0.92 1.17 16.35
C ASP A 100 1.91 1.10 15.18
N LYS A 101 2.81 2.09 15.12
CA LYS A 101 3.74 2.25 14.01
C LYS A 101 4.81 1.17 14.01
N GLU A 102 5.27 0.73 15.18
CA GLU A 102 6.30 -0.31 15.30
C GLU A 102 5.78 -1.62 14.72
N LYS A 103 4.62 -2.07 15.21
CA LYS A 103 3.96 -3.28 14.70
C LYS A 103 3.70 -3.18 13.20
N ASN A 104 3.26 -2.02 12.72
CA ASN A 104 3.00 -1.79 11.29
C ASN A 104 4.27 -1.89 10.44
N TYR A 105 5.37 -1.26 10.85
CA TYR A 105 6.64 -1.31 10.11
C TYR A 105 7.25 -2.72 10.13
N GLU A 106 7.20 -3.41 11.26
CA GLU A 106 7.66 -4.81 11.36
C GLU A 106 6.87 -5.72 10.42
N PHE A 107 5.54 -5.60 10.43
CA PHE A 107 4.70 -6.39 9.54
C PHE A 107 4.96 -6.04 8.06
N ASN A 108 5.07 -4.75 7.73
CA ASN A 108 5.36 -4.29 6.37
C ASN A 108 6.70 -4.85 5.87
N ALA A 109 7.74 -4.81 6.72
CA ALA A 109 9.04 -5.40 6.40
C ALA A 109 8.94 -6.91 6.14
N SER A 110 8.11 -7.64 6.89
CA SER A 110 7.91 -9.08 6.66
C SER A 110 7.21 -9.39 5.33
N ILE A 111 6.21 -8.59 4.91
CA ILE A 111 5.44 -8.85 3.68
C ILE A 111 6.11 -8.32 2.42
N LEU A 112 6.94 -7.28 2.50
CA LEU A 112 7.61 -6.66 1.35
C LEU A 112 8.51 -7.65 0.61
N PHE A 113 8.94 -8.70 1.31
CA PHE A 113 9.77 -9.79 0.78
C PHE A 113 9.00 -11.11 0.56
N VAL A 114 7.74 -11.21 0.99
CA VAL A 114 6.99 -12.48 1.09
C VAL A 114 5.75 -12.53 0.20
N MET A 115 5.07 -11.42 -0.08
CA MET A 115 3.83 -11.45 -0.88
C MET A 115 4.12 -11.48 -2.39
N GLU A 116 4.25 -12.71 -2.90
CA GLU A 116 4.12 -13.10 -4.32
C GLU A 116 2.68 -13.04 -4.84
#